data_AF-A0A258CT65-F1
#
_entry.id   AF-A0A258CT65-F1
#
_cell.length_a   1.000
_cell.length_b   1.000
_cell.length_c   1.000
_cell.angle_alpha   90.00
_cell.angle_beta   90.00
_cell.angle_gamma   90.00
#
_symmetry.space_group_name_H-M   'P 1'
#
loop_
_entity.id
_entity.type
_entity.pdbx_description
1 polymer ?
#
loop_
_entity_poly.entity_id
_entity_poly.type
_entity_poly.pdbx_seq_one_letter_code
_entity_poly.pdbx_strand_id
1 'polypeptide(L)'
;MAKQALAESTASGPVLLAAMSALSDRAHDVITRLRATVFAPGEQKIVDLRFTVTKAAEMVGRTSEAIRQAEADGRLPAPRLSANGRREGYSLSEVNHMRDVFGTRPRRGPDDPPIVLAVQNFKGGVGKSTLTCHVAQFLALKGYRVAVIDCDSQASTTTIFGFNPDIDIDDEETLLPFFRHGGEPDLKYALRSTAWPGIDLVPANLGLYQAEYEAAARLRGNPDALDRLRRGVESMAGDYDVVLLDPPPALGMLSLAVLRAANALLIPTPPSTVDFASTAHFLRM
;
A
#
# COMPACT_ATOMS: atom_id res chain seq x y z
N MET A 1 -25.16 -7.90 51.61
CA MET A 1 -24.11 -8.87 51.21
C MET A 1 -24.07 -8.90 49.68
N ALA A 2 -23.01 -8.58 48.94
CA ALA A 2 -21.69 -8.06 49.21
C ALA A 2 -21.29 -7.20 47.98
N LYS A 3 -20.92 -5.93 48.20
CA LYS A 3 -20.16 -5.13 47.25
C LYS A 3 -18.70 -5.55 47.42
N GLN A 4 -18.16 -6.31 46.47
CA GLN A 4 -16.73 -6.63 46.47
C GLN A 4 -16.02 -5.50 45.72
N ALA A 5 -15.32 -4.67 46.50
CA ALA A 5 -14.54 -3.55 46.03
C ALA A 5 -13.45 -4.01 45.06
N LEU A 6 -13.32 -3.30 43.95
CA LEU A 6 -12.09 -3.23 43.17
C LEU A 6 -10.99 -2.76 44.14
N ALA A 7 -10.14 -3.69 44.56
CA ALA A 7 -8.93 -3.34 45.29
C ALA A 7 -8.01 -2.59 44.33
N GLU A 8 -7.88 -1.27 44.52
CA GLU A 8 -6.78 -0.49 43.97
C GLU A 8 -5.48 -1.02 44.59
N SER A 9 -4.84 -1.93 43.86
CA SER A 9 -3.45 -2.30 44.11
C SER A 9 -2.59 -1.10 43.75
N THR A 10 -2.27 -0.28 44.74
CA THR A 10 -1.22 0.74 44.66
C THR A 10 0.12 0.06 44.36
N ALA A 11 0.51 0.02 43.08
CA ALA A 11 1.82 -0.47 42.67
C ALA A 11 2.88 0.56 43.09
N SER A 12 3.38 0.45 44.33
CA SER A 12 4.39 1.35 44.92
C SER A 12 5.80 0.76 44.82
N GLY A 13 6.24 0.41 43.61
CA GLY A 13 7.61 -0.01 43.33
C GLY A 13 7.98 0.27 41.86
N PRO A 14 9.28 0.36 41.51
CA PRO A 14 9.67 0.52 40.10
C PRO A 14 9.05 -0.63 39.29
N VAL A 15 8.44 -0.30 38.15
CA VAL A 15 7.91 -1.30 37.23
C VAL A 15 9.09 -2.14 36.76
N LEU A 16 9.23 -3.33 37.34
CA LEU A 16 10.28 -4.29 36.98
C LEU A 16 10.05 -4.73 35.53
N LEU A 17 11.14 -4.96 34.79
CA LEU A 17 11.11 -5.47 33.40
C LEU A 17 10.14 -6.65 33.23
N ALA A 18 10.05 -7.52 34.25
CA ALA A 18 9.13 -8.65 34.29
C ALA A 18 7.64 -8.24 34.26
N ALA A 19 7.26 -7.13 34.90
CA ALA A 19 5.89 -6.63 34.87
C ALA A 19 5.53 -6.06 33.49
N MET A 20 6.48 -5.43 32.81
CA MET A 20 6.29 -4.99 31.41
C MET A 20 6.17 -6.18 30.46
N SER A 21 7.01 -7.21 30.62
CA SER A 21 6.92 -8.45 29.84
C SER A 21 5.56 -9.12 30.01
N ALA A 22 5.13 -9.33 31.26
CA ALA A 22 3.83 -9.94 31.54
C ALA A 22 2.64 -9.11 31.03
N LEU A 23 2.76 -7.78 30.98
CA LEU A 23 1.74 -6.93 30.38
C LEU A 23 1.74 -7.08 28.84
N SER A 24 2.92 -7.11 28.22
CA SER A 24 3.09 -7.33 26.78
C SER A 24 2.52 -8.66 26.35
N ASP A 25 2.85 -9.75 27.05
CA ASP A 25 2.36 -11.10 26.75
C ASP A 25 0.84 -11.19 26.85
N ARG A 26 0.24 -10.61 27.90
CA ARG A 26 -1.22 -10.55 28.05
C ARG A 26 -1.89 -9.70 26.99
N ALA A 27 -1.29 -8.56 26.63
CA ALA A 27 -1.81 -7.70 25.57
C ALA A 27 -1.77 -8.44 24.23
N HIS A 28 -0.67 -9.13 23.94
CA HIS A 28 -0.52 -9.97 22.75
C HIS A 28 -1.59 -11.07 22.72
N ASP A 29 -1.78 -11.81 23.81
CA ASP A 29 -2.82 -12.86 23.90
C ASP A 29 -4.25 -12.31 23.67
N VAL A 30 -4.59 -11.17 24.28
CA VAL A 30 -5.90 -10.53 24.12
C VAL A 30 -6.10 -10.06 22.69
N ILE A 31 -5.08 -9.43 22.11
CA ILE A 31 -5.08 -8.96 20.72
C ILE A 31 -5.25 -10.15 19.77
N THR A 32 -4.49 -11.23 19.94
CA THR A 32 -4.58 -12.45 19.13
C THR A 32 -5.98 -13.08 19.21
N ARG A 33 -6.59 -13.16 20.40
CA ARG A 33 -7.96 -13.69 20.57
C ARG A 33 -9.04 -12.79 19.96
N LEU A 34 -8.96 -11.48 20.18
CA LEU A 34 -9.88 -10.52 19.56
C LEU A 34 -9.76 -10.58 18.04
N ARG A 35 -8.53 -10.67 17.52
CA ARG A 35 -8.26 -10.76 16.08
C ARG A 35 -8.81 -12.03 15.46
N ALA A 36 -8.65 -13.19 16.10
CA ALA A 36 -9.24 -14.46 15.65
C ALA A 36 -10.79 -14.45 15.64
N THR A 37 -11.41 -13.56 16.40
CA THR A 37 -12.88 -13.43 16.50
C THR A 37 -13.43 -12.40 15.52
N VAL A 38 -12.68 -11.34 15.21
CA VAL A 38 -13.12 -10.23 14.33
C VAL A 38 -12.74 -10.47 12.87
N PHE A 39 -11.65 -11.20 12.61
CA PHE A 39 -11.19 -11.55 11.28
C PHE A 39 -11.05 -13.06 11.21
N ALA A 40 -11.98 -13.73 10.52
CA ALA A 40 -11.84 -15.16 10.30
C ALA A 40 -10.55 -15.40 9.47
N PRO A 41 -9.63 -16.27 9.92
CA PRO A 41 -8.41 -16.56 9.18
C PRO A 41 -8.74 -17.02 7.76
N GLY A 42 -8.24 -16.31 6.75
CA GLY A 42 -8.47 -16.62 5.32
C GLY A 42 -9.58 -15.84 4.63
N GLU A 43 -10.26 -14.90 5.28
CA GLU A 43 -11.18 -13.97 4.59
C GLU A 43 -10.39 -12.91 3.80
N GLN A 44 -10.16 -13.17 2.52
CA GLN A 44 -9.61 -12.17 1.61
C GLN A 44 -10.70 -11.14 1.26
N LYS A 45 -10.37 -9.85 1.36
CA LYS A 45 -11.20 -8.80 0.76
C LYS A 45 -11.26 -9.07 -0.75
N ILE A 46 -12.47 -9.21 -1.29
CA ILE A 46 -12.69 -9.32 -2.74
C ILE A 46 -13.31 -8.01 -3.20
N VAL A 47 -12.70 -7.36 -4.19
CA VAL A 47 -13.32 -6.21 -4.87
C VAL A 47 -14.22 -6.74 -5.98
N ASP A 48 -15.49 -6.99 -5.68
CA ASP A 48 -16.50 -7.36 -6.69
C ASP A 48 -17.22 -6.12 -7.27
N LEU A 49 -16.43 -5.17 -7.77
CA LEU A 49 -16.96 -4.01 -8.47
C LEU A 49 -17.33 -4.40 -9.91
N ARG A 50 -18.61 -4.25 -10.26
CA ARG A 50 -19.13 -4.52 -11.61
C ARG A 50 -19.55 -3.24 -12.32
N PHE A 51 -19.08 -3.07 -13.53
CA PHE A 51 -19.36 -1.93 -14.39
C PHE A 51 -20.40 -2.31 -15.45
N THR A 52 -21.40 -1.44 -15.67
CA THR A 52 -22.33 -1.60 -16.79
C THR A 52 -21.58 -1.52 -18.12
N VAL A 53 -22.16 -2.05 -19.21
CA VAL A 53 -21.54 -1.97 -20.54
C VAL A 53 -21.21 -0.53 -20.95
N THR A 54 -22.06 0.43 -20.60
CA THR A 54 -21.82 1.86 -20.89
C THR A 54 -20.61 2.38 -20.12
N LYS A 55 -20.47 2.04 -18.82
CA LYS A 55 -19.32 2.48 -18.04
C LYS A 55 -18.03 1.77 -18.47
N ALA A 56 -18.10 0.48 -18.75
CA ALA A 56 -16.99 -0.28 -19.30
C ALA A 56 -16.51 0.32 -20.63
N ALA A 57 -17.43 0.66 -21.55
CA ALA A 57 -17.12 1.31 -22.81
C ALA A 57 -16.37 2.65 -22.61
N GLU A 58 -16.86 3.50 -21.70
CA GLU A 58 -16.19 4.75 -21.31
C GLU A 58 -14.76 4.49 -20.79
N MET A 59 -14.61 3.51 -19.89
CA MET A 59 -13.32 3.14 -19.31
C MET A 59 -12.32 2.56 -20.32
N VAL A 60 -12.82 1.85 -21.34
CA VAL A 60 -12.02 1.28 -22.43
C VAL A 60 -11.71 2.32 -23.50
N GLY A 61 -12.45 3.44 -23.57
CA GLY A 61 -12.32 4.42 -24.64
C GLY A 61 -12.95 3.96 -25.96
N ARG A 62 -14.03 3.18 -25.88
CA ARG A 62 -14.77 2.63 -27.04
C ARG A 62 -16.28 2.82 -26.82
N THR A 63 -17.09 2.47 -27.83
CA THR A 63 -18.56 2.49 -27.71
C THR A 63 -19.07 1.16 -27.15
N SER A 64 -20.24 1.17 -26.51
CA SER A 64 -20.90 -0.07 -26.05
C SER A 64 -21.18 -1.04 -27.19
N GLU A 65 -21.38 -0.51 -28.42
CA GLU A 65 -21.58 -1.32 -29.62
C GLU A 65 -20.29 -2.05 -30.03
N ALA A 66 -19.14 -1.38 -29.98
CA ALA A 66 -17.86 -2.01 -30.26
C ALA A 66 -17.58 -3.19 -29.32
N ILE A 67 -17.96 -3.07 -28.03
CA ILE A 67 -17.87 -4.17 -27.07
C ILE A 67 -18.81 -5.32 -27.48
N ARG A 68 -20.09 -5.05 -27.75
CA ARG A 68 -21.05 -6.09 -28.16
C ARG A 68 -20.64 -6.80 -29.45
N GLN A 69 -20.11 -6.06 -30.41
CA GLN A 69 -19.60 -6.64 -31.66
C GLN A 69 -18.39 -7.54 -31.39
N ALA A 70 -17.47 -7.11 -30.53
CA ALA A 70 -16.31 -7.92 -30.14
C ALA A 70 -16.72 -9.18 -29.34
N GLU A 71 -17.82 -9.14 -28.59
CA GLU A 71 -18.39 -10.36 -27.96
C GLU A 71 -19.02 -11.28 -29.02
N ALA A 72 -19.72 -10.73 -30.01
CA ALA A 72 -20.40 -11.51 -31.06
C ALA A 72 -19.43 -12.15 -32.06
N ASP A 73 -18.33 -11.48 -32.38
CA ASP A 73 -17.27 -11.98 -33.27
C ASP A 73 -16.21 -12.84 -32.55
N GLY A 74 -16.34 -13.00 -31.23
CA GLY A 74 -15.51 -13.88 -30.41
C GLY A 74 -14.17 -13.28 -29.94
N ARG A 75 -13.88 -12.01 -30.23
CA ARG A 75 -12.69 -11.32 -29.69
C ARG A 75 -12.76 -11.08 -28.19
N LEU A 76 -13.96 -10.98 -27.62
CA LEU A 76 -14.22 -10.91 -26.18
C LEU A 76 -15.07 -12.10 -25.73
N PRO A 77 -14.92 -12.56 -24.48
CA PRO A 77 -15.81 -13.56 -23.90
C PRO A 77 -17.27 -13.10 -23.89
N ALA A 78 -18.20 -14.06 -23.97
CA ALA A 78 -19.62 -13.78 -23.86
C ALA A 78 -19.94 -13.09 -22.50
N PRO A 79 -20.89 -12.14 -22.48
CA PRO A 79 -21.23 -11.42 -21.26
C PRO A 79 -21.87 -12.34 -20.23
N ARG A 80 -21.56 -12.12 -18.96
CA ARG A 80 -22.28 -12.77 -17.86
C ARG A 80 -23.70 -12.24 -17.75
N LEU A 81 -24.66 -13.15 -17.69
CA LEU A 81 -26.10 -12.86 -17.59
C LEU A 81 -26.62 -13.36 -16.26
N SER A 82 -27.47 -12.56 -15.61
CA SER A 82 -28.19 -12.95 -14.41
C SER A 82 -29.32 -13.93 -14.77
N ALA A 83 -29.94 -14.51 -13.74
CA ALA A 83 -31.09 -15.41 -13.90
C ALA A 83 -32.24 -14.81 -14.74
N ASN A 84 -32.36 -13.48 -14.80
CA ASN A 84 -33.39 -12.77 -15.56
C ASN A 84 -32.92 -12.41 -16.99
N GLY A 85 -31.78 -12.93 -17.44
CA GLY A 85 -31.19 -12.65 -18.77
C GLY A 85 -30.55 -11.26 -18.88
N ARG A 86 -30.42 -10.50 -17.78
CA ARG A 86 -29.80 -9.17 -17.79
C ARG A 86 -28.29 -9.29 -17.60
N ARG A 87 -27.50 -8.49 -18.33
CA ARG A 87 -26.04 -8.42 -18.14
C ARG A 87 -25.70 -8.02 -16.71
N GLU A 88 -24.83 -8.79 -16.06
CA GLU A 88 -24.35 -8.53 -14.69
C GLU A 88 -23.31 -7.41 -14.63
N GLY A 89 -22.77 -7.02 -15.78
CA GLY A 89 -21.66 -6.09 -15.89
C GLY A 89 -20.30 -6.78 -15.83
N TYR A 90 -19.25 -5.97 -15.86
CA TYR A 90 -17.87 -6.41 -16.03
C TYR A 90 -17.04 -6.04 -14.83
N SER A 91 -16.22 -6.98 -14.37
CA SER A 91 -15.16 -6.72 -13.40
C SER A 91 -14.07 -5.81 -13.98
N LEU A 92 -13.24 -5.22 -13.13
CA LEU A 92 -12.09 -4.43 -13.58
C LEU A 92 -11.10 -5.26 -14.42
N SER A 93 -10.91 -6.55 -14.11
CA SER A 93 -10.06 -7.45 -14.88
C SER A 93 -10.59 -7.68 -16.30
N GLU A 94 -11.91 -7.84 -16.46
CA GLU A 94 -12.54 -7.93 -17.79
C GLU A 94 -12.42 -6.61 -18.55
N VAL A 95 -12.61 -5.47 -17.88
CA VAL A 95 -12.40 -4.15 -18.49
C VAL A 95 -10.94 -3.98 -18.95
N ASN A 96 -9.98 -4.43 -18.16
CA ASN A 96 -8.56 -4.41 -18.54
C ASN A 96 -8.27 -5.34 -19.73
N HIS A 97 -8.87 -6.52 -19.77
CA HIS A 97 -8.77 -7.40 -20.94
C HIS A 97 -9.35 -6.74 -22.20
N MET A 98 -10.49 -6.05 -22.09
CA MET A 98 -11.02 -5.25 -23.20
C MET A 98 -10.03 -4.19 -23.65
N ARG A 99 -9.40 -3.46 -22.73
CA ARG A 99 -8.37 -2.47 -23.06
C ARG A 99 -7.19 -3.09 -23.80
N ASP A 100 -6.77 -4.30 -23.43
CA ASP A 100 -5.71 -5.03 -24.13
C ASP A 100 -6.16 -5.44 -25.55
N VAL A 101 -7.38 -5.97 -25.71
CA VAL A 101 -7.95 -6.35 -27.03
C VAL A 101 -8.12 -5.15 -27.97
N PHE A 102 -8.52 -3.99 -27.43
CA PHE A 102 -8.71 -2.77 -28.22
C PHE A 102 -7.45 -1.89 -28.34
N GLY A 103 -6.34 -2.30 -27.72
CA GLY A 103 -5.09 -1.52 -27.69
C GLY A 103 -5.20 -0.17 -27.00
N THR A 104 -6.10 -0.03 -26.02
CA THR A 104 -6.37 1.23 -25.31
C THR A 104 -5.84 1.26 -23.88
N ARG A 105 -5.20 0.18 -23.42
CA ARG A 105 -4.60 0.15 -22.09
C ARG A 105 -3.43 1.12 -22.03
N PRO A 106 -3.37 2.03 -21.06
CA PRO A 106 -2.22 2.92 -20.95
C PRO A 106 -0.97 2.08 -20.66
N ARG A 107 0.10 2.37 -21.40
CA ARG A 107 1.44 1.79 -21.24
C ARG A 107 2.45 2.91 -21.38
N ARG A 108 3.53 2.82 -20.60
CA ARG A 108 4.73 3.62 -20.84
C ARG A 108 5.43 3.16 -22.13
N GLY A 109 6.22 4.03 -22.73
CA GLY A 109 7.17 3.61 -23.76
C GLY A 109 8.18 2.60 -23.20
N PRO A 110 8.83 1.79 -24.06
CA PRO A 110 9.78 0.76 -23.61
C PRO A 110 10.92 1.29 -22.74
N ASP A 111 11.38 2.51 -23.02
CA ASP A 111 12.53 3.15 -22.35
C ASP A 111 12.11 4.22 -21.34
N ASP A 112 10.81 4.53 -21.23
CA ASP A 112 10.32 5.54 -20.30
C ASP A 112 10.39 4.97 -18.88
N PRO A 113 10.97 5.65 -17.87
CA PRO A 113 10.94 5.19 -16.49
C PRO A 113 9.52 5.28 -15.89
N PRO A 114 9.20 4.50 -14.84
CA PRO A 114 7.92 4.65 -14.15
C PRO A 114 7.85 6.00 -13.45
N ILE A 115 6.64 6.51 -13.26
CA ILE A 115 6.43 7.62 -12.32
C ILE A 115 6.63 7.05 -10.92
N VAL A 116 7.56 7.63 -10.14
CA VAL A 116 7.81 7.27 -8.74
C VAL A 116 7.34 8.44 -7.89
N LEU A 117 6.11 8.35 -7.40
CA LEU A 117 5.43 9.42 -6.68
C LEU A 117 5.46 9.14 -5.18
N ALA A 118 6.13 9.99 -4.42
CA ALA A 118 6.05 9.94 -2.96
C ALA A 118 4.95 10.88 -2.44
N VAL A 119 4.08 10.35 -1.58
CA VAL A 119 3.07 11.15 -0.89
C VAL A 119 3.66 11.63 0.43
N GLN A 120 4.26 12.82 0.44
CA GLN A 120 5.18 13.25 1.50
C GLN A 120 4.64 14.41 2.35
N ASN A 121 4.78 14.29 3.67
CA ASN A 121 4.62 15.36 4.65
C ASN A 121 5.18 14.92 6.02
N PHE A 122 5.95 15.78 6.69
CA PHE A 122 6.50 15.52 8.04
C PHE A 122 5.48 15.70 9.17
N LYS A 123 4.25 16.11 8.85
CA LYS A 123 3.17 16.09 9.83
C LYS A 123 2.44 14.75 9.77
N GLY A 124 2.32 14.10 10.94
CA GLY A 124 1.45 12.96 11.11
C GLY A 124 -0.02 13.34 10.92
N GLY A 125 -0.83 12.40 10.41
CA GLY A 125 -2.29 12.58 10.32
C GLY A 125 -2.79 13.49 9.19
N VAL A 126 -1.95 13.90 8.23
CA VAL A 126 -2.39 14.74 7.09
C VAL A 126 -3.08 13.99 5.95
N GLY A 127 -3.31 12.68 6.11
CA GLY A 127 -3.95 11.83 5.12
C GLY A 127 -3.04 11.24 4.04
N LYS A 128 -1.72 11.13 4.29
CA LYS A 128 -0.74 10.56 3.32
C LYS A 128 -1.14 9.16 2.85
N SER A 129 -1.21 8.19 3.76
CA SER A 129 -1.56 6.80 3.46
C SER A 129 -2.93 6.67 2.78
N THR A 130 -3.92 7.42 3.24
CA THR A 130 -5.24 7.47 2.60
C THR A 130 -5.15 7.97 1.15
N LEU A 131 -4.41 9.05 0.92
CA LEU A 131 -4.21 9.60 -0.42
C LEU A 131 -3.41 8.63 -1.31
N THR A 132 -2.37 7.99 -0.79
CA THR A 132 -1.60 6.93 -1.46
C THR A 132 -2.54 5.82 -1.96
N CYS A 133 -3.37 5.25 -1.07
CA CYS A 133 -4.31 4.19 -1.44
C CYS A 133 -5.34 4.66 -2.50
N HIS A 134 -5.93 5.84 -2.32
CA HIS A 134 -6.97 6.34 -3.24
C HIS A 134 -6.40 6.70 -4.61
N VAL A 135 -5.18 7.26 -4.68
CA VAL A 135 -4.47 7.51 -5.94
C VAL A 135 -4.16 6.19 -6.63
N ALA A 136 -3.69 5.17 -5.90
CA ALA A 136 -3.45 3.84 -6.45
C ALA A 136 -4.70 3.25 -7.08
N GLN A 137 -5.81 3.26 -6.34
CA GLN A 137 -7.12 2.75 -6.79
C GLN A 137 -7.63 3.50 -8.02
N PHE A 138 -7.52 4.83 -8.03
CA PHE A 138 -7.90 5.65 -9.17
C PHE A 138 -7.07 5.29 -10.42
N LEU A 139 -5.75 5.17 -10.29
CA LEU A 139 -4.86 4.81 -11.39
C LEU A 139 -5.15 3.40 -11.92
N ALA A 140 -5.41 2.43 -11.04
CA ALA A 140 -5.81 1.08 -11.44
C ALA A 140 -7.15 1.07 -12.19
N LEU A 141 -8.14 1.88 -11.76
CA LEU A 141 -9.40 2.07 -12.49
C LEU A 141 -9.18 2.67 -13.89
N LYS A 142 -8.14 3.50 -14.07
CA LYS A 142 -7.70 4.02 -15.38
C LYS A 142 -6.90 3.02 -16.21
N GLY A 143 -6.54 1.86 -15.65
CA GLY A 143 -5.91 0.74 -16.36
C GLY A 143 -4.39 0.67 -16.22
N TYR A 144 -3.79 1.57 -15.44
CA TYR A 144 -2.36 1.55 -15.11
C TYR A 144 -2.02 0.38 -14.20
N ARG A 145 -0.81 -0.15 -14.33
CA ARG A 145 -0.22 -1.08 -13.35
C ARG A 145 0.45 -0.27 -12.26
N VAL A 146 0.08 -0.50 -11.00
CA VAL A 146 0.53 0.29 -9.87
C VAL A 146 1.23 -0.60 -8.86
N ALA A 147 2.41 -0.19 -8.42
CA ALA A 147 3.01 -0.72 -7.20
C ALA A 147 2.85 0.33 -6.09
N VAL A 148 2.53 -0.13 -4.89
CA VAL A 148 2.56 0.71 -3.68
C VAL A 148 3.62 0.15 -2.75
N ILE A 149 4.46 1.01 -2.19
CA ILE A 149 5.48 0.63 -1.20
C ILE A 149 5.16 1.37 0.09
N ASP A 150 4.68 0.63 1.08
CA ASP A 150 4.47 1.14 2.43
C ASP A 150 5.83 1.22 3.14
N CYS A 151 6.31 2.45 3.35
CA CYS A 151 7.61 2.69 3.98
C CYS A 151 7.46 3.07 5.46
N ASP A 152 6.23 3.08 5.99
CA ASP A 152 5.94 3.44 7.37
C ASP A 152 5.65 2.19 8.20
N SER A 153 6.44 1.99 9.27
CA SER A 153 6.23 0.93 10.28
C SER A 153 4.83 0.91 10.91
N GLN A 154 4.09 2.03 10.87
CA GLN A 154 2.69 2.08 11.30
C GLN A 154 1.73 1.34 10.35
N ALA A 155 2.20 0.97 9.15
CA ALA A 155 1.55 0.07 8.21
C ALA A 155 0.09 0.45 7.87
N SER A 156 -0.17 1.76 7.80
CA SER A 156 -1.50 2.30 7.54
C SER A 156 -1.96 1.99 6.12
N THR A 157 -1.08 2.11 5.13
CA THR A 157 -1.37 1.76 3.74
C THR A 157 -1.64 0.26 3.61
N THR A 158 -0.80 -0.56 4.24
CA THR A 158 -0.97 -2.02 4.32
C THR A 158 -2.35 -2.41 4.86
N THR A 159 -2.76 -1.78 5.97
CA THR A 159 -4.06 -1.99 6.60
C THR A 159 -5.23 -1.59 5.70
N ILE A 160 -5.13 -0.44 5.02
CA ILE A 160 -6.19 0.06 4.12
C ILE A 160 -6.41 -0.91 2.94
N PHE A 161 -5.32 -1.50 2.40
CA PHE A 161 -5.41 -2.52 1.36
C PHE A 161 -5.97 -3.86 1.84
N GLY A 162 -6.17 -4.03 3.14
CA GLY A 162 -6.90 -5.16 3.71
C GLY A 162 -6.05 -6.24 4.34
N PHE A 163 -4.74 -6.04 4.43
CA PHE A 163 -3.85 -6.92 5.18
C PHE A 163 -3.81 -6.48 6.65
N ASN A 164 -3.72 -7.43 7.57
CA ASN A 164 -3.38 -7.17 8.94
C ASN A 164 -1.85 -7.24 9.10
N PRO A 165 -1.15 -6.11 9.36
CA PRO A 165 0.31 -6.07 9.44
C PRO A 165 0.92 -7.02 10.48
N ASP A 166 0.17 -7.37 11.52
CA ASP A 166 0.68 -8.19 12.62
C ASP A 166 0.34 -9.69 12.47
N ILE A 167 -0.44 -10.07 11.46
CA ILE A 167 -0.89 -11.47 11.24
C ILE A 167 -0.55 -11.94 9.83
N ASP A 168 -0.83 -11.13 8.82
CA ASP A 168 -0.76 -11.54 7.42
C ASP A 168 0.61 -11.26 6.79
N ILE A 169 1.46 -10.49 7.49
CA ILE A 169 2.72 -9.93 7.00
C ILE A 169 3.86 -10.29 7.96
N ASP A 170 4.73 -11.18 7.52
CA ASP A 170 6.00 -11.45 8.22
C ASP A 170 7.03 -10.34 7.93
N ASP A 171 7.99 -10.15 8.85
CA ASP A 171 9.10 -9.20 8.66
C ASP A 171 9.86 -9.44 7.34
N GLU A 172 9.98 -10.72 6.94
CA GLU A 172 10.65 -11.15 5.71
C GLU A 172 9.88 -10.78 4.43
N GLU A 173 8.68 -10.23 4.57
CA GLU A 173 7.81 -9.81 3.46
C GLU A 173 7.71 -8.29 3.36
N THR A 174 8.48 -7.55 4.17
CA THR A 174 8.51 -6.08 4.19
C THR A 174 9.77 -5.52 3.55
N LEU A 175 10.00 -4.21 3.63
CA LEU A 175 11.27 -3.57 3.25
C LEU A 175 12.45 -3.92 4.18
N LEU A 176 12.21 -4.54 5.34
CA LEU A 176 13.27 -4.78 6.32
C LEU A 176 14.42 -5.65 5.78
N PRO A 177 14.20 -6.84 5.18
CA PRO A 177 15.26 -7.63 4.57
C PRO A 177 16.02 -6.87 3.50
N PHE A 178 15.33 -6.06 2.70
CA PHE A 178 15.98 -5.21 1.73
C PHE A 178 16.94 -4.22 2.39
N PHE A 179 16.67 -3.67 3.58
CA PHE A 179 17.58 -2.78 4.30
C PHE A 179 18.56 -3.47 5.27
N ARG A 180 18.57 -4.81 5.35
CA ARG A 180 19.54 -5.60 6.12
C ARG A 180 20.88 -5.81 5.43
N HIS A 181 21.95 -5.95 6.20
CA HIS A 181 23.27 -6.30 5.66
C HIS A 181 23.27 -7.69 5.04
N GLY A 182 23.60 -7.80 3.74
CA GLY A 182 23.52 -9.05 3.00
C GLY A 182 22.10 -9.57 2.77
N GLY A 183 21.09 -8.74 3.00
CA GLY A 183 19.70 -9.08 2.70
C GLY A 183 19.35 -8.95 1.22
N GLU A 184 18.06 -8.90 0.94
CA GLU A 184 17.52 -9.10 -0.41
C GLU A 184 18.06 -8.09 -1.45
N PRO A 185 18.31 -8.53 -2.69
CA PRO A 185 18.92 -7.70 -3.74
C PRO A 185 17.92 -6.80 -4.47
N ASP A 186 16.64 -7.17 -4.48
CA ASP A 186 15.56 -6.46 -5.14
C ASP A 186 14.30 -6.41 -4.26
N LEU A 187 13.21 -5.82 -4.74
CA LEU A 187 11.94 -5.70 -3.99
C LEU A 187 10.90 -6.76 -4.37
N LYS A 188 11.21 -7.65 -5.32
CA LYS A 188 10.21 -8.58 -5.87
C LYS A 188 9.77 -9.62 -4.86
N TYR A 189 10.64 -10.01 -3.94
CA TYR A 189 10.33 -10.94 -2.85
C TYR A 189 9.16 -10.46 -1.97
N ALA A 190 9.02 -9.14 -1.80
CA ALA A 190 8.04 -8.52 -0.90
C ALA A 190 6.73 -8.12 -1.61
N LEU A 191 6.63 -8.27 -2.93
CA LEU A 191 5.44 -7.86 -3.66
C LEU A 191 4.27 -8.82 -3.41
N ARG A 192 3.16 -8.27 -2.92
CA ARG A 192 1.91 -8.97 -2.65
C ARG A 192 0.80 -8.39 -3.50
N SER A 193 0.06 -9.25 -4.20
CA SER A 193 -1.13 -8.81 -4.91
C SER A 193 -2.23 -8.41 -3.95
N THR A 194 -2.88 -7.28 -4.24
CA THR A 194 -4.01 -6.80 -3.45
C THR A 194 -5.33 -7.32 -4.02
N ALA A 195 -6.42 -7.05 -3.29
CA ALA A 195 -7.77 -7.30 -3.79
C ALA A 195 -8.14 -6.50 -5.07
N TRP A 196 -7.36 -5.47 -5.40
CA TRP A 196 -7.59 -4.60 -6.55
C TRP A 196 -6.80 -5.09 -7.77
N PRO A 197 -7.47 -5.42 -8.89
CA PRO A 197 -6.77 -5.76 -10.12
C PRO A 197 -5.87 -4.62 -10.60
N GLY A 198 -4.57 -4.91 -10.75
CA GLY A 198 -3.57 -3.95 -11.21
C GLY A 198 -2.85 -3.17 -10.10
N ILE A 199 -3.04 -3.53 -8.83
CA ILE A 199 -2.29 -2.99 -7.70
C ILE A 199 -1.60 -4.12 -6.93
N ASP A 200 -0.27 -4.03 -6.87
CA ASP A 200 0.55 -4.82 -5.95
C ASP A 200 1.11 -3.90 -4.84
N LEU A 201 1.39 -4.49 -3.69
CA LEU A 201 1.83 -3.82 -2.48
C LEU A 201 3.12 -4.47 -1.96
N VAL A 202 4.13 -3.67 -1.64
CA VAL A 202 5.17 -4.03 -0.67
C VAL A 202 4.66 -3.58 0.70
N PRO A 203 4.28 -4.52 1.59
CA PRO A 203 3.66 -4.20 2.86
C PRO A 203 4.70 -3.74 3.88
N ALA A 204 4.19 -3.17 4.97
CA ALA A 204 4.95 -2.83 6.16
C ALA A 204 4.33 -3.47 7.40
N ASN A 205 5.12 -3.56 8.46
CA ASN A 205 4.69 -3.91 9.80
C ASN A 205 5.57 -3.17 10.82
N LEU A 206 5.32 -3.39 12.11
CA LEU A 206 6.06 -2.71 13.18
C LEU A 206 7.57 -3.04 13.16
N GLY A 207 7.95 -4.23 12.69
CA GLY A 207 9.34 -4.67 12.55
C GLY A 207 10.18 -3.72 11.68
N LEU A 208 9.55 -3.02 10.73
CA LEU A 208 10.19 -2.06 9.84
C LEU A 208 10.89 -0.90 10.59
N TYR A 209 10.54 -0.62 11.86
CA TYR A 209 11.31 0.31 12.69
C TYR A 209 12.81 -0.04 12.75
N GLN A 210 13.17 -1.33 12.67
CA GLN A 210 14.56 -1.76 12.68
C GLN A 210 15.31 -1.34 11.41
N ALA A 211 14.61 -1.28 10.27
CA ALA A 211 15.20 -0.91 8.98
C ALA A 211 15.69 0.54 8.98
N GLU A 212 15.05 1.42 9.73
CA GLU A 212 15.48 2.81 9.92
C GLU A 212 16.88 2.87 10.56
N TYR A 213 17.14 2.05 11.59
CA TYR A 213 18.45 1.95 12.24
C TYR A 213 19.50 1.31 11.33
N GLU A 214 19.13 0.27 10.59
CA GLU A 214 20.04 -0.41 9.66
C GLU A 214 20.42 0.49 8.47
N ALA A 215 19.46 1.25 7.95
CA ALA A 215 19.68 2.26 6.93
C ALA A 215 20.61 3.38 7.45
N ALA A 216 20.42 3.84 8.68
CA ALA A 216 21.28 4.84 9.31
C ALA A 216 22.72 4.34 9.50
N ALA A 217 22.89 3.08 9.92
CA ALA A 217 24.19 2.46 10.10
C ALA A 217 24.96 2.37 8.77
N ARG A 218 24.27 2.08 7.65
CA ARG A 218 24.88 2.02 6.31
C ARG A 218 25.33 3.35 5.76
N LEU A 219 24.64 4.44 6.10
CA LEU A 219 25.05 5.77 5.65
C LEU A 219 26.44 6.15 6.19
N ARG A 220 26.80 5.64 7.39
CA ARG A 220 28.13 5.84 7.97
C ARG A 220 29.20 5.13 7.13
N GLY A 221 29.73 5.85 6.14
CA GLY A 221 30.78 5.38 5.26
C GLY A 221 30.33 4.98 3.85
N ASN A 222 29.03 5.07 3.52
CA ASN A 222 28.52 4.80 2.18
C ASN A 222 27.39 5.77 1.77
N PRO A 223 27.72 6.85 1.04
CA PRO A 223 26.73 7.79 0.50
C PRO A 223 25.67 7.14 -0.41
N ASP A 224 26.02 6.04 -1.08
CA ASP A 224 25.12 5.32 -2.00
C ASP A 224 24.04 4.51 -1.25
N ALA A 225 24.07 4.49 0.08
CA ALA A 225 23.05 3.84 0.90
C ALA A 225 21.66 4.46 0.68
N LEU A 226 21.58 5.78 0.44
CA LEU A 226 20.30 6.47 0.13
C LEU A 226 19.73 6.07 -1.24
N ASP A 227 20.59 5.65 -2.17
CA ASP A 227 20.18 5.16 -3.50
C ASP A 227 19.67 3.72 -3.48
N ARG A 228 19.68 3.05 -2.32
CA ARG A 228 19.25 1.65 -2.22
C ARG A 228 17.77 1.48 -2.61
N LEU A 229 16.87 2.31 -2.07
CA LEU A 229 15.44 2.23 -2.43
C LEU A 229 15.22 2.54 -3.92
N ARG A 230 15.94 3.53 -4.46
CA ARG A 230 15.89 3.87 -5.90
C ARG A 230 16.24 2.66 -6.77
N ARG A 231 17.34 1.97 -6.46
CA ARG A 231 17.73 0.72 -7.15
C ARG A 231 16.69 -0.40 -7.00
N GLY A 232 16.09 -0.51 -5.83
CA GLY A 232 14.97 -1.43 -5.58
C GLY A 232 13.79 -1.15 -6.51
N VAL A 233 13.37 0.11 -6.61
CA VAL A 233 12.30 0.54 -7.53
C VAL A 233 12.68 0.32 -9.00
N GLU A 234 13.95 0.58 -9.38
CA GLU A 234 14.45 0.33 -10.73
C GLU A 234 14.38 -1.16 -11.12
N SER A 235 14.62 -2.07 -10.17
CA SER A 235 14.58 -3.52 -10.42
C SER A 235 13.19 -4.06 -10.82
N MET A 236 12.13 -3.33 -10.44
CA MET A 236 10.73 -3.64 -10.75
C MET A 236 10.14 -2.68 -11.79
N ALA A 237 10.97 -1.81 -12.40
CA ALA A 237 10.51 -0.77 -13.30
C ALA A 237 9.79 -1.30 -14.55
N GLY A 238 10.09 -2.52 -15.03
CA GLY A 238 9.41 -3.09 -16.20
C GLY A 238 7.93 -3.46 -15.95
N ASP A 239 7.59 -3.72 -14.69
CA ASP A 239 6.32 -4.36 -14.33
C ASP A 239 5.21 -3.34 -14.01
N TYR A 240 5.58 -2.10 -13.68
CA TYR A 240 4.64 -1.08 -13.19
C TYR A 240 4.71 0.22 -13.98
N ASP A 241 3.57 0.88 -14.17
CA ASP A 241 3.50 2.19 -14.82
C ASP A 241 3.69 3.33 -13.80
N VAL A 242 3.24 3.12 -12.57
CA VAL A 242 3.36 4.05 -11.45
C VAL A 242 3.78 3.30 -10.20
N VAL A 243 4.74 3.84 -9.45
CA VAL A 243 5.16 3.39 -8.13
C VAL A 243 4.83 4.49 -7.13
N LEU A 244 4.03 4.16 -6.11
CA LEU A 244 3.63 5.06 -5.04
C LEU A 244 4.42 4.73 -3.78
N LEU A 245 5.03 5.74 -3.16
CA LEU A 245 5.77 5.60 -1.90
C LEU A 245 5.00 6.29 -0.78
N ASP A 246 4.72 5.56 0.32
CA ASP A 246 4.11 6.11 1.53
C ASP A 246 5.16 6.20 2.66
N PRO A 247 5.90 7.34 2.77
CA PRO A 247 6.92 7.53 3.78
C PRO A 247 6.35 7.78 5.19
N PRO A 248 7.15 7.50 6.25
CA PRO A 248 6.78 7.83 7.61
C PRO A 248 6.69 9.35 7.82
N PRO A 249 5.93 9.83 8.83
CA PRO A 249 5.78 11.27 9.12
C PRO A 249 7.04 11.90 9.74
N ALA A 250 8.17 11.20 9.83
CA ALA A 250 9.41 11.71 10.39
C ALA A 250 10.48 11.90 9.30
N LEU A 251 11.38 12.86 9.47
CA LEU A 251 12.56 13.01 8.62
C LEU A 251 13.65 12.03 9.07
N GLY A 252 13.42 10.76 8.77
CA GLY A 252 14.35 9.65 8.97
C GLY A 252 15.06 9.22 7.69
N MET A 253 15.90 8.19 7.80
CA MET A 253 16.61 7.53 6.72
C MET A 253 15.67 6.96 5.66
N LEU A 254 14.59 6.30 6.07
CA LEU A 254 13.59 5.79 5.12
C LEU A 254 12.92 6.94 4.36
N SER A 255 12.55 8.02 5.04
CA SER A 255 12.01 9.22 4.38
C SER A 255 12.99 9.86 3.39
N LEU A 256 14.29 9.91 3.72
CA LEU A 256 15.32 10.40 2.81
C LEU A 256 15.52 9.46 1.61
N ALA A 257 15.50 8.14 1.83
CA ALA A 257 15.58 7.15 0.76
C ALA A 257 14.36 7.25 -0.19
N VAL A 258 13.17 7.50 0.36
CA VAL A 258 11.95 7.77 -0.42
C VAL A 258 12.10 9.03 -1.25
N LEU A 259 12.55 10.15 -0.66
CA LEU A 259 12.80 11.40 -1.38
C LEU A 259 13.84 11.22 -2.50
N ARG A 260 14.85 10.38 -2.28
CA ARG A 260 15.89 10.07 -3.26
C ARG A 260 15.40 9.16 -4.39
N ALA A 261 14.47 8.26 -4.11
CA ALA A 261 13.88 7.35 -5.10
C ALA A 261 12.77 8.02 -5.93
N ALA A 262 12.05 8.99 -5.36
CA ALA A 262 10.94 9.66 -6.01
C ALA A 262 11.39 10.61 -7.15
N ASN A 263 10.62 10.64 -8.23
CA ASN A 263 10.74 11.65 -9.30
C ASN A 263 9.58 12.66 -9.29
N ALA A 264 8.57 12.44 -8.45
CA ALA A 264 7.49 13.36 -8.19
C ALA A 264 7.10 13.34 -6.70
N LEU A 265 6.66 14.50 -6.18
CA LEU A 265 6.17 14.64 -4.81
C LEU A 265 4.71 15.10 -4.81
N LEU A 266 3.87 14.43 -4.03
CA LEU A 266 2.52 14.84 -3.71
C LEU A 266 2.47 15.23 -2.24
N ILE A 267 2.25 16.51 -1.95
CA ILE A 267 2.28 17.05 -0.59
C ILE A 267 0.85 17.40 -0.15
N PRO A 268 0.17 16.53 0.61
CA PRO A 268 -1.15 16.89 1.16
C PRO A 268 -0.98 18.03 2.16
N THR A 269 -1.75 19.10 1.95
CA THR A 269 -1.76 20.29 2.82
C THR A 269 -3.14 20.45 3.45
N PRO A 270 -3.35 20.01 4.70
CA PRO A 270 -4.62 20.24 5.37
C PRO A 270 -4.92 21.73 5.54
N PRO A 271 -6.20 22.15 5.54
CA PRO A 271 -6.59 23.56 5.54
C PRO A 271 -6.42 24.28 6.88
N SER A 272 -5.80 23.66 7.89
CA SER A 272 -5.56 24.32 9.18
C SER A 272 -4.30 25.18 9.16
N THR A 273 -4.31 26.32 9.85
CA THR A 273 -3.18 27.26 9.89
C THR A 273 -1.88 26.60 10.37
N VAL A 274 -1.97 25.70 11.35
CA VAL A 274 -0.81 24.99 11.91
C VAL A 274 -0.26 23.97 10.91
N ASP A 275 -1.13 23.30 10.16
CA ASP A 275 -0.74 22.33 9.12
C ASP A 275 -0.10 23.03 7.92
N PHE A 276 -0.66 24.18 7.53
CA PHE A 276 -0.11 25.02 6.47
C PHE A 276 1.30 25.54 6.84
N ALA A 277 1.49 26.05 8.06
CA ALA A 277 2.80 26.49 8.53
C ALA A 277 3.82 25.34 8.54
N SER A 278 3.41 24.14 8.98
CA SER A 278 4.25 22.94 8.96
C SER A 278 4.68 22.57 7.54
N THR A 279 3.77 22.68 6.58
CA THR A 279 4.05 22.42 5.16
C THR A 279 4.97 23.49 4.54
N ALA A 280 4.80 24.76 4.92
CA ALA A 280 5.70 25.83 4.49
C ALA A 280 7.13 25.63 5.04
N HIS A 281 7.29 25.11 6.25
CA HIS A 281 8.59 24.71 6.80
C HIS A 281 9.19 23.53 6.05
N PHE A 282 8.38 22.51 5.71
CA PHE A 282 8.81 21.38 4.89
C PHE A 282 9.45 21.83 3.57
N LEU A 283 8.83 22.78 2.85
CA LEU A 283 9.33 23.27 1.56
C LEU A 283 10.61 24.12 1.64
N ARG A 284 11.01 24.57 2.84
CA ARG A 284 12.21 25.39 3.04
C ARG A 284 13.45 24.59 3.41
N MET A 285 13.28 23.32 3.81
CA MET A 285 14.38 22.40 4.09
C MET A 285 14.89 21.79 2.79
#